data_AF-A0A2V6SWM0-F1
#
_entry.id   AF-A0A2V6SWM0-F1
#
_cell.length_a   1.000
_cell.length_b   1.000
_cell.length_c   1.000
_cell.angle_alpha   90.00
_cell.angle_beta   90.00
_cell.angle_gamma   90.00
#
_symmetry.space_group_name_H-M   'P 1'
#
loop_
_entity.id
_entity.type
_entity.pdbx_description
1 polymer ?
#
loop_
_entity_poly.entity_id
_entity_poly.type
_entity_poly.pdbx_seq_one_letter_code
_entity_poly.pdbx_strand_id
1 'polypeptide(L)'
;MFARAVESLTAAVESVGAGGRLAASEIAAISVPGVPLSEPILARLAVLPPAERQLAIQKLATALTLARLEYLLQTTEDQLRQAAVHPSQTHQRAALEERIEALYRAQARFRALKQNADSLTDVLAAIERAAHAHEGRTVGQTAPRGPRTPAPVSTPGQGPWLGGGLELSPTRS
;
A
#
# COMPACT_ATOMS: atom_id res chain seq x y z
N MET A 1 -4.07 9.01 18.75
CA MET A 1 -4.51 9.39 17.39
C MET A 1 -4.04 8.36 16.36
N PHE A 2 -2.75 8.05 16.30
CA PHE A 2 -2.17 7.05 15.40
C PHE A 2 -2.78 5.64 15.55
N ALA A 3 -2.84 5.08 16.77
CA ALA A 3 -3.39 3.73 17.00
C ALA A 3 -4.84 3.59 16.47
N ARG A 4 -5.69 4.58 16.75
CA ARG A 4 -7.06 4.65 16.22
C ARG A 4 -7.09 4.74 14.68
N ALA A 5 -6.14 5.43 14.06
CA ALA A 5 -6.03 5.52 12.60
C ALA A 5 -5.65 4.16 11.99
N VAL A 6 -4.72 3.43 12.62
CA VAL A 6 -4.33 2.07 12.20
C VAL A 6 -5.52 1.11 12.32
N GLU A 7 -6.22 1.10 13.45
CA GLU A 7 -7.41 0.26 13.67
C GLU A 7 -8.51 0.55 12.63
N SER A 8 -8.82 1.83 12.41
CA SER A 8 -9.86 2.24 11.47
C SER A 8 -9.51 1.88 10.02
N LEU A 9 -8.24 2.05 9.61
CA LEU A 9 -7.78 1.64 8.28
C LEU A 9 -7.80 0.12 8.12
N THR A 10 -7.42 -0.63 9.15
CA THR A 10 -7.41 -2.10 9.11
C THR A 10 -8.83 -2.62 8.91
N ALA A 11 -9.80 -2.13 9.70
CA ALA A 11 -11.20 -2.50 9.56
C ALA A 11 -11.78 -2.12 8.19
N ALA A 12 -11.42 -0.95 7.65
CA ALA A 12 -11.86 -0.51 6.34
C ALA A 12 -11.31 -1.38 5.21
N VAL A 13 -10.03 -1.74 5.26
CA VAL A 13 -9.38 -2.62 4.26
C VAL A 13 -9.94 -4.05 4.34
N GLU A 14 -10.21 -4.57 5.53
CA GLU A 14 -10.84 -5.89 5.70
C GLU A 14 -12.27 -5.92 5.16
N SER A 15 -13.06 -4.88 5.43
CA SER A 15 -14.43 -4.76 4.91
C SER A 15 -14.46 -4.74 3.38
N VAL A 16 -13.59 -3.93 2.75
CA VAL A 16 -13.47 -3.86 1.28
C VAL A 16 -12.93 -5.19 0.71
N GLY A 17 -11.95 -5.81 1.37
CA GLY A 17 -11.39 -7.11 0.97
C GLY A 17 -12.40 -8.26 1.02
N ALA A 18 -13.39 -8.19 1.92
CA ALA A 18 -14.50 -9.14 2.00
C ALA A 18 -15.61 -8.88 0.96
N GLY A 19 -15.44 -7.89 0.07
CA GLY A 19 -16.46 -7.47 -0.91
C GLY A 19 -17.52 -6.51 -0.35
N GLY A 20 -17.31 -5.99 0.86
CA GLY A 20 -18.14 -4.94 1.45
C GLY A 20 -17.92 -3.59 0.77
N ARG A 21 -18.93 -2.71 0.84
CA ARG A 21 -18.83 -1.31 0.43
C ARG A 21 -18.80 -0.43 1.66
N LEU A 22 -17.93 0.57 1.65
CA LEU A 22 -17.88 1.57 2.72
C LEU A 22 -18.79 2.75 2.37
N ALA A 23 -19.53 3.24 3.35
CA ALA A 23 -20.31 4.46 3.19
C ALA A 23 -19.37 5.67 3.05
N ALA A 24 -19.81 6.71 2.33
CA ALA A 24 -19.03 7.94 2.15
C ALA A 24 -18.63 8.59 3.48
N SER A 25 -19.47 8.47 4.52
CA SER A 25 -19.18 8.94 5.87
C SER A 25 -18.06 8.15 6.56
N GLU A 26 -17.96 6.85 6.30
CA GLU A 26 -16.90 6.00 6.84
C GLU A 26 -15.56 6.36 6.18
N ILE A 27 -15.55 6.51 4.86
CA ILE A 27 -14.37 6.99 4.10
C ILE A 27 -13.94 8.38 4.56
N ALA A 28 -14.88 9.29 4.81
CA ALA A 28 -14.60 10.63 5.32
C ALA A 28 -13.98 10.60 6.74
N ALA A 29 -14.38 9.65 7.59
CA ALA A 29 -13.87 9.55 8.97
C ALA A 29 -12.38 9.17 9.03
N ILE A 30 -11.93 8.33 8.09
CA ILE A 30 -10.53 7.92 7.93
C ILE A 30 -9.70 8.90 7.09
N SER A 31 -10.36 9.77 6.32
CA SER A 31 -9.71 10.77 5.48
C SER A 31 -9.24 12.00 6.26
N VAL A 32 -8.38 12.78 5.61
CA VAL A 32 -7.92 14.08 6.09
C VAL A 32 -8.41 15.15 5.11
N PRO A 33 -8.83 16.35 5.59
CA PRO A 33 -9.17 17.46 4.71
C PRO A 33 -8.06 17.73 3.70
N GLY A 34 -8.42 17.83 2.41
CA GLY A 34 -7.47 18.06 1.31
C GLY A 34 -6.89 16.80 0.65
N VAL A 35 -6.95 15.62 1.30
CA VAL A 35 -6.56 14.34 0.68
C VAL A 35 -7.56 13.24 1.06
N PRO A 36 -8.65 13.07 0.29
CA PRO A 36 -9.62 12.02 0.56
C PRO A 36 -8.99 10.66 0.25
N LEU A 37 -9.06 9.74 1.22
CA LEU A 37 -8.91 8.33 0.91
C LEU A 37 -10.07 7.93 0.01
N SER A 38 -9.80 7.10 -0.99
CA SER A 38 -10.81 6.61 -1.91
C SER A 38 -10.94 5.09 -1.78
N GLU A 39 -12.13 4.57 -2.07
CA GLU A 39 -12.40 3.13 -2.07
C GLU A 39 -11.40 2.33 -2.94
N PRO A 40 -10.94 2.82 -4.12
CA PRO A 40 -9.87 2.17 -4.88
C PRO A 40 -8.54 2.00 -4.13
N ILE A 41 -8.15 2.95 -3.26
CA ILE A 41 -6.93 2.84 -2.45
C ILE A 41 -7.08 1.71 -1.43
N LEU A 42 -8.26 1.62 -0.80
CA LEU A 42 -8.57 0.58 0.18
C LEU A 42 -8.65 -0.80 -0.49
N ALA A 43 -9.22 -0.89 -1.69
CA ALA A 43 -9.25 -2.12 -2.48
C ALA A 43 -7.84 -2.59 -2.85
N ARG A 44 -6.96 -1.68 -3.28
CA ARG A 44 -5.56 -2.00 -3.58
C ARG A 44 -4.79 -2.51 -2.36
N LEU A 45 -5.03 -1.92 -1.18
CA LEU A 45 -4.47 -2.42 0.08
C LEU A 45 -4.97 -3.82 0.41
N ALA A 46 -6.25 -4.12 0.13
CA ALA A 46 -6.84 -5.42 0.42
C ALA A 46 -6.20 -6.57 -0.39
N VAL A 47 -5.74 -6.28 -1.61
CA VAL A 47 -5.11 -7.25 -2.53
C VAL A 47 -3.66 -7.57 -2.12
N LEU A 48 -3.00 -6.75 -1.29
CA LEU A 48 -1.62 -6.99 -0.88
C LEU A 48 -1.47 -8.21 0.06
N PRO A 49 -0.32 -8.90 0.05
CA PRO A 49 0.01 -9.94 1.03
C PRO A 49 -0.09 -9.41 2.47
N PRO A 50 -0.47 -10.23 3.48
CA PRO A 50 -0.76 -9.75 4.83
C PRO A 50 0.36 -8.92 5.49
N ALA A 51 1.62 -9.34 5.32
CA ALA A 51 2.78 -8.62 5.86
C ALA A 51 3.01 -7.27 5.16
N GLU A 52 2.92 -7.22 3.83
CA GLU A 52 3.06 -6.00 3.03
C GLU A 52 1.90 -5.03 3.30
N ARG A 53 0.68 -5.56 3.45
CA ARG A 53 -0.52 -4.83 3.81
C ARG A 53 -0.40 -4.16 5.17
N GLN A 54 0.07 -4.89 6.20
CA GLN A 54 0.27 -4.30 7.53
C GLN A 54 1.29 -3.15 7.51
N LEU A 55 2.40 -3.32 6.77
CA LEU A 55 3.39 -2.25 6.61
C LEU A 55 2.80 -1.04 5.87
N ALA A 56 2.06 -1.27 4.79
CA ALA A 56 1.40 -0.22 4.03
C ALA A 56 0.35 0.53 4.86
N ILE A 57 -0.44 -0.18 5.67
CA ILE A 57 -1.39 0.42 6.62
C ILE A 57 -0.66 1.29 7.65
N GLN A 58 0.45 0.84 8.23
CA GLN A 58 1.23 1.64 9.18
C GLN A 58 1.80 2.92 8.54
N LYS A 59 2.34 2.82 7.33
CA LYS A 59 2.85 3.98 6.58
C LYS A 59 1.74 4.96 6.25
N LEU A 60 0.61 4.46 5.77
CA LEU A 60 -0.54 5.29 5.44
C LEU A 60 -1.14 5.96 6.69
N ALA A 61 -1.29 5.23 7.79
CA ALA A 61 -1.74 5.77 9.07
C ALA A 61 -0.81 6.88 9.59
N THR A 62 0.50 6.69 9.43
CA THR A 62 1.52 7.70 9.80
C THR A 62 1.32 8.96 8.96
N ALA A 63 1.25 8.81 7.65
CA ALA A 63 1.11 9.92 6.72
C ALA A 63 -0.21 10.70 6.93
N LEU A 64 -1.33 10.01 7.17
CA LEU A 64 -2.62 10.65 7.48
C LEU A 64 -2.60 11.36 8.83
N THR A 65 -1.98 10.75 9.84
CA THR A 65 -1.83 11.39 11.16
C THR A 65 -1.02 12.67 11.03
N LEU A 66 0.06 12.66 10.24
CA LEU A 66 0.87 13.85 9.96
C LEU A 66 0.07 14.92 9.19
N ALA A 67 -0.64 14.53 8.13
CA ALA A 67 -1.48 15.47 7.35
C ALA A 67 -2.57 16.11 8.22
N ARG A 68 -3.18 15.35 9.14
CA ARG A 68 -4.19 15.90 10.07
C ARG A 68 -3.56 16.87 11.07
N LEU A 69 -2.37 16.58 11.57
CA LEU A 69 -1.62 17.51 12.44
C LEU A 69 -1.25 18.80 11.70
N GLU A 70 -0.85 18.71 10.43
CA GLU A 70 -0.56 19.86 9.57
C GLU A 70 -1.79 20.75 9.42
N TYR A 71 -2.94 20.17 9.10
CA TYR A 71 -4.22 20.90 9.01
C TYR A 71 -4.60 21.59 10.32
N LEU A 72 -4.45 20.91 11.47
CA LEU A 72 -4.77 21.48 12.78
C LEU A 72 -3.82 22.63 13.14
N LEU A 73 -2.53 22.49 12.84
CA LEU A 73 -1.54 23.57 13.04
C LEU A 73 -1.89 24.79 12.19
N GLN A 74 -2.22 24.59 10.91
CA GLN A 74 -2.61 25.68 10.01
C GLN A 74 -3.87 26.39 10.51
N THR A 75 -4.91 25.63 10.88
CA THR A 75 -6.16 26.19 11.39
C THR A 75 -5.92 26.98 12.69
N THR A 76 -5.05 26.49 13.56
CA THR A 76 -4.69 27.17 14.82
C THR A 76 -3.90 28.44 14.54
N GLU A 77 -3.00 28.42 13.56
CA GLU A 77 -2.25 29.61 13.12
C GLU A 77 -3.19 30.69 12.58
N ASP A 78 -4.15 30.31 11.74
CA ASP A 78 -5.14 31.23 11.17
C ASP A 78 -6.02 31.86 12.28
N GLN A 79 -6.45 31.07 13.26
CA GLN A 79 -7.19 31.56 14.42
C GLN A 79 -6.37 32.51 15.28
N LEU A 80 -5.08 32.19 15.53
CA LEU A 80 -4.18 33.06 16.29
C LEU A 80 -3.91 34.37 15.54
N ARG A 81 -3.72 34.33 14.23
CA ARG A 81 -3.57 35.54 13.39
C ARG A 81 -4.81 36.41 13.47
N GLN A 82 -6.01 35.84 13.36
CA GLN A 82 -7.26 36.58 13.51
C GLN A 82 -7.40 37.21 14.90
N ALA A 83 -7.06 36.48 15.96
CA ALA A 83 -7.08 37.01 17.33
C ALA A 83 -6.05 38.13 17.54
N ALA A 84 -4.91 38.06 16.86
CA ALA A 84 -3.86 39.09 16.91
C ALA A 84 -4.21 40.39 16.18
N VAL A 85 -5.26 40.44 15.36
CA VAL A 85 -5.71 41.66 14.66
C VAL A 85 -6.36 42.66 15.63
N HIS A 86 -6.95 42.20 16.73
CA HIS A 86 -7.58 43.06 17.74
C HIS A 86 -7.20 42.68 19.18
N PRO A 87 -5.93 42.86 19.59
CA PRO A 87 -5.50 42.53 20.94
C PRO A 87 -5.93 43.65 21.90
N SER A 88 -7.08 43.47 22.57
CA SER A 88 -7.51 44.37 23.63
C SER A 88 -6.86 43.94 24.95
N GLN A 89 -5.92 44.74 25.49
CA GLN A 89 -5.17 44.55 26.75
C GLN A 89 -3.79 43.87 26.64
N THR A 90 -2.82 44.41 27.39
CA THR A 90 -1.42 43.98 27.43
C THR A 90 -1.24 42.51 27.84
N HIS A 91 -2.06 42.00 28.76
CA HIS A 91 -2.02 40.59 29.17
C HIS A 91 -2.50 39.62 28.08
N GLN A 92 -3.49 40.01 27.27
CA GLN A 92 -3.95 39.20 26.13
C GLN A 92 -2.89 39.15 25.04
N ARG A 93 -2.18 40.26 24.82
CA ARG A 93 -1.05 40.32 23.88
C ARG A 93 0.10 39.40 24.31
N ALA A 94 0.53 39.44 25.57
CA ALA A 94 1.58 38.56 26.07
C ALA A 94 1.20 37.06 25.96
N ALA A 95 -0.05 36.72 26.31
CA ALA A 95 -0.55 35.35 26.18
C ALA A 95 -0.66 34.89 24.72
N LEU A 96 -0.96 35.80 23.79
CA LEU A 96 -0.94 35.52 22.34
C LEU A 96 0.48 35.31 21.82
N GLU A 97 1.44 36.13 22.23
CA GLU A 97 2.86 36.00 21.88
C GLU A 97 3.43 34.65 22.35
N GLU A 98 3.17 34.24 23.59
CA GLU A 98 3.54 32.91 24.10
C GLU A 98 2.92 31.76 23.27
N ARG A 99 1.66 31.91 22.87
CA ARG A 99 0.94 30.91 22.06
C ARG A 99 1.51 30.80 20.65
N ILE A 100 1.87 31.92 20.03
CA ILE A 100 2.53 31.98 18.73
C ILE A 100 3.90 31.29 18.81
N GLU A 101 4.68 31.56 19.86
CA GLU A 101 5.99 30.93 20.03
C GLU A 101 5.87 29.41 20.27
N ALA A 102 4.91 28.97 21.09
CA ALA A 102 4.62 27.55 21.28
C ALA A 102 4.22 26.87 19.95
N LEU A 103 3.42 27.54 19.12
CA LEU A 103 3.04 27.05 17.79
C LEU A 103 4.25 26.91 16.87
N TYR A 104 5.17 27.89 16.82
CA TYR A 104 6.40 27.76 16.04
C TYR A 104 7.28 26.59 16.50
N ARG A 105 7.42 26.38 17.82
CA ARG A 105 8.15 25.21 18.36
C ARG A 105 7.46 23.89 18.02
N ALA A 106 6.13 23.86 17.97
CA ALA A 106 5.37 22.69 17.54
C ALA A 106 5.55 22.42 16.04
N GLN A 107 5.56 23.47 15.22
CA GLN A 107 5.78 23.38 13.77
C GLN A 107 7.20 22.92 13.43
N ALA A 108 8.22 23.39 14.16
CA ALA A 108 9.60 22.93 14.00
C ALA A 108 9.73 21.42 14.31
N ARG A 109 9.13 20.97 15.42
CA ARG A 109 9.05 19.54 15.77
C ARG A 109 8.29 18.73 14.70
N PHE A 110 7.19 19.27 14.20
CA PHE A 110 6.41 18.65 13.13
C PHE A 110 7.21 18.53 11.82
N ARG A 111 7.96 19.56 11.41
CA ARG A 111 8.85 19.49 10.23
C ARG A 111 9.92 18.41 10.41
N ALA A 112 10.53 18.31 11.59
CA ALA A 112 11.51 17.26 11.87
C ALA A 112 10.89 15.85 11.77
N LEU A 113 9.65 15.69 12.24
CA LEU A 113 8.91 14.43 12.06
C LEU A 113 8.61 14.15 10.59
N LYS A 114 8.20 15.17 9.82
CA LYS A 114 7.89 15.04 8.38
C LYS A 114 9.12 14.71 7.53
N GLN A 115 10.30 15.24 7.88
CA GLN A 115 11.55 14.90 7.21
C GLN A 115 11.94 13.43 7.37
N ASN A 116 11.51 12.79 8.46
CA ASN A 116 11.78 11.38 8.74
C ASN A 116 10.65 10.44 8.29
N ALA A 117 9.56 10.98 7.74
CA ALA A 117 8.39 10.21 7.34
C ALA A 117 8.24 10.23 5.82
N ASP A 118 7.82 9.09 5.25
CA ASP A 118 7.42 9.03 3.85
C ASP A 118 6.25 10.01 3.62
N SER A 119 6.30 10.78 2.51
CA SER A 119 5.19 11.67 2.18
C SER A 119 3.93 10.85 1.83
N LEU A 120 2.74 11.38 2.10
CA LEU A 120 1.49 10.70 1.79
C LEU A 120 1.39 10.30 0.32
N THR A 121 1.86 11.17 -0.58
CA THR A 121 1.90 10.92 -2.02
C THR A 121 2.82 9.75 -2.37
N ASP A 122 4.00 9.67 -1.75
CA ASP A 122 4.96 8.58 -1.99
C ASP A 122 4.44 7.25 -1.47
N VAL A 123 3.78 7.25 -0.31
CA VAL A 123 3.14 6.06 0.27
C VAL A 123 2.02 5.56 -0.64
N LEU A 124 1.15 6.45 -1.13
CA LEU A 124 0.08 6.09 -2.05
C LEU A 124 0.65 5.53 -3.37
N ALA A 125 1.65 6.19 -3.96
CA ALA A 125 2.32 5.69 -5.17
C ALA A 125 3.04 4.35 -4.96
N ALA A 126 3.56 4.10 -3.75
CA ALA A 126 4.14 2.80 -3.40
C ALA A 126 3.08 1.71 -3.30
N ILE A 127 1.91 2.00 -2.68
CA ILE A 127 0.76 1.08 -2.61
C ILE A 127 0.27 0.74 -4.01
N GLU A 128 0.13 1.72 -4.90
CA GLU A 128 -0.31 1.50 -6.28
C GLU A 128 0.66 0.59 -7.06
N ARG A 129 1.97 0.86 -6.97
CA ARG A 129 2.99 0.03 -7.61
C ARG A 129 3.00 -1.40 -7.07
N ALA A 130 2.86 -1.57 -5.76
CA ALA A 130 2.83 -2.89 -5.13
C ALA A 130 1.60 -3.70 -5.55
N ALA A 131 0.42 -3.07 -5.60
CA ALA A 131 -0.82 -3.71 -6.05
C ALA A 131 -0.70 -4.16 -7.52
N HIS A 132 -0.24 -3.28 -8.41
CA HIS A 132 -0.05 -3.62 -9.82
C HIS A 132 1.00 -4.73 -10.04
N ALA A 133 2.08 -4.75 -9.27
CA ALA A 133 3.08 -5.82 -9.33
C ALA A 133 2.52 -7.17 -8.85
N HIS A 134 1.50 -7.17 -7.99
CA HIS A 134 0.85 -8.38 -7.53
C HIS A 134 -0.19 -8.88 -8.55
N GLU A 135 -1.01 -7.99 -9.09
CA GLU A 135 -1.96 -8.26 -10.18
C GLU A 135 -1.25 -8.78 -11.44
N GLY A 136 -0.11 -8.18 -11.83
CA GLY A 136 0.67 -8.64 -12.97
C GLY A 136 1.25 -10.05 -12.78
N ARG A 137 1.54 -10.45 -11.52
CA ARG A 137 2.03 -11.81 -11.20
C ARG A 137 0.92 -12.85 -11.23
N THR A 138 -0.30 -12.51 -10.81
CA THR A 138 -1.45 -13.43 -10.84
C THR A 138 -1.98 -13.62 -12.27
N VAL A 139 -1.95 -12.58 -13.11
CA VAL A 139 -2.27 -12.70 -14.55
C VAL A 139 -1.15 -13.42 -15.31
N GLY A 140 0.12 -13.23 -14.94
CA GLY A 140 1.26 -13.94 -15.54
C GLY A 140 1.32 -15.45 -15.21
N GLN A 141 0.70 -15.89 -14.12
CA GLN A 141 0.62 -17.32 -13.75
C GLN A 141 -0.58 -18.06 -14.35
N THR A 142 -1.54 -17.35 -14.96
CA THR A 142 -2.74 -17.94 -15.56
C THR A 142 -2.64 -18.15 -17.07
N ALA A 143 -1.47 -17.96 -17.68
CA ALA A 143 -1.21 -18.52 -19.00
C ALA A 143 -1.22 -20.06 -18.91
N PRO A 144 -2.17 -20.78 -19.52
CA PRO A 144 -2.19 -22.22 -19.47
C PRO A 144 -0.94 -22.73 -20.18
N ARG A 145 -0.03 -23.36 -19.43
CA ARG A 145 0.93 -24.30 -20.01
C ARG A 145 0.07 -25.39 -20.66
N GLY A 146 -0.10 -25.29 -21.98
CA GLY A 146 -0.71 -26.34 -22.79
C GLY A 146 -0.06 -27.69 -22.50
N PRO A 147 -0.77 -28.80 -22.78
CA PRO A 147 -0.30 -30.14 -22.46
C PRO A 147 1.09 -30.35 -23.04
N ARG A 148 2.07 -30.58 -22.15
CA ARG A 148 3.38 -31.10 -22.55
C ARG A 148 3.16 -32.54 -23.02
N THR A 149 2.97 -32.71 -24.32
CA THR A 149 3.28 -33.97 -24.98
C THR A 149 4.73 -34.31 -24.63
N PRO A 150 5.04 -35.46 -24.00
CA PRO A 150 6.42 -35.87 -23.84
C PRO A 150 6.97 -36.13 -25.24
N ALA A 151 8.02 -35.38 -25.61
CA ALA A 151 8.78 -35.67 -26.82
C ALA A 151 9.39 -37.08 -26.70
N PRO A 152 9.38 -37.88 -27.77
CA PRO A 152 10.06 -39.18 -27.76
C PRO A 152 11.55 -38.94 -27.52
N VAL A 153 12.10 -39.64 -26.53
CA VAL A 153 13.54 -39.68 -26.25
C VAL A 153 14.22 -40.36 -27.45
N SER A 154 14.91 -39.57 -28.27
CA SER A 154 15.92 -40.09 -29.18
C SER A 154 17.22 -40.26 -28.39
N THR A 155 17.51 -41.48 -27.95
CA THR A 155 18.82 -41.83 -27.38
C THR A 155 19.84 -41.95 -28.53
N PRO A 156 20.95 -41.21 -28.52
CA PRO A 156 22.04 -41.43 -29.47
C PRO A 156 22.98 -42.49 -28.90
N GLY A 157 22.89 -43.71 -29.42
CA GLY A 157 23.75 -44.83 -29.04
C GLY A 157 24.31 -45.53 -30.28
N GLN A 158 25.61 -45.34 -30.50
CA GLN A 158 26.58 -46.22 -31.18
C GLN A 158 26.08 -47.18 -32.28
N GLY A 159 26.39 -46.84 -33.53
CA GLY A 159 27.32 -47.56 -34.42
C GLY A 159 27.04 -49.03 -34.86
N PRO A 160 27.57 -49.44 -36.03
CA PRO A 160 27.04 -50.52 -36.86
C PRO A 160 27.81 -51.85 -36.73
N TRP A 161 27.27 -52.88 -37.39
CA TRP A 161 27.87 -54.16 -37.85
C TRP A 161 27.44 -55.46 -37.14
N LEU A 162 27.15 -56.46 -37.99
CA LEU A 162 27.09 -57.93 -37.77
C LEU A 162 25.84 -58.41 -36.99
N GLY A 163 25.08 -59.43 -37.37
CA GLY A 163 25.39 -60.62 -38.17
C GLY A 163 24.89 -61.84 -37.38
N GLY A 164 24.01 -62.65 -37.98
CA GLY A 164 23.51 -63.94 -37.44
C GLY A 164 22.11 -63.83 -36.84
N GLY A 165 21.12 -64.68 -37.12
CA GLY A 165 21.10 -65.99 -37.78
C GLY A 165 20.14 -66.90 -37.01
N LEU A 166 19.52 -67.87 -37.71
CA LEU A 166 18.66 -68.98 -37.23
C LEU A 166 17.16 -68.60 -37.13
N GLU A 167 16.19 -69.35 -37.65
CA GLU A 167 16.11 -70.81 -37.80
C GLU A 167 15.42 -71.28 -39.10
N LEU A 168 15.90 -72.44 -39.54
CA LEU A 168 15.26 -73.35 -40.48
C LEU A 168 13.99 -73.95 -39.85
N SER A 169 12.93 -74.08 -40.62
CA SER A 169 11.89 -75.08 -40.40
C SER A 169 11.63 -75.80 -41.71
N PRO A 170 11.84 -77.12 -41.79
CA PRO A 170 11.46 -77.92 -42.94
C PRO A 170 10.04 -78.45 -42.72
N THR A 171 9.12 -78.23 -43.66
CA THR A 171 7.94 -79.08 -43.78
C THR A 171 7.58 -79.28 -45.24
N ARG A 172 7.77 -80.54 -45.64
CA ARG A 172 7.19 -81.24 -46.80
C ARG A 172 5.77 -80.77 -47.13
N SER A 173 5.47 -80.61 -48.41
CA SER A 173 4.82 -81.64 -49.26
C SER A 173 4.92 -81.26 -50.73
#